data_AF-A0A0L1IXC9-F1
#
_entry.id   AF-A0A0L1IXC9-F1
#
_cell.length_a   1.000
_cell.length_b   1.000
_cell.length_c   1.000
_cell.angle_alpha   90.00
_cell.angle_beta   90.00
_cell.angle_gamma   90.00
#
_symmetry.space_group_name_H-M   'P 1'
#
loop_
_entity.id
_entity.type
_entity.pdbx_description
1 polymer ?
#
loop_
_entity_poly.entity_id
_entity_poly.type
_entity_poly.pdbx_seq_one_letter_code
_entity_poly.pdbx_strand_id
1 'polypeptide(L)'
;LTLPSNRLPKNSNLANTIPVLVLPYIYTNYRSHEQAITMVDSVDETSLAASPMERRNSLEKHLLNRPDPHDLKERHILLDTNVAPSIQAARQELDRQRTTDSLKKHLEHRPDREELVERNILPHINAAPALQAHARELEKHMLADHLDQKIQNRPQPEDLMAQGILTEDEDPREPTF
;
A
#
# COMPACT_ATOMS: atom_id res chain seq x y z
N LEU A 1 -68.54 10.56 23.21
CA LEU A 1 -68.18 11.77 22.42
C LEU A 1 -66.68 11.97 22.59
N THR A 2 -65.89 11.28 21.78
CA THR A 2 -65.26 11.81 20.54
C THR A 2 -63.89 12.41 20.87
N LEU A 3 -62.83 11.63 20.66
CA LEU A 3 -61.47 12.13 20.48
C LEU A 3 -61.38 12.75 19.06
N PRO A 4 -60.95 14.01 18.90
CA PRO A 4 -60.64 14.52 17.57
C PRO A 4 -59.26 14.04 17.12
N SER A 5 -59.32 13.35 15.98
CA SER A 5 -58.27 13.09 15.02
C SER A 5 -57.39 14.31 14.75
N ASN A 6 -56.08 14.19 14.95
CA ASN A 6 -55.11 15.06 14.28
C ASN A 6 -54.10 14.19 13.52
N ARG A 7 -54.24 14.29 12.20
CA ARG A 7 -53.58 13.52 11.16
C ARG A 7 -52.28 14.23 10.81
N LEU A 8 -51.14 13.66 11.18
CA LEU A 8 -49.83 14.09 10.67
C LEU A 8 -49.55 13.40 9.32
N PRO A 9 -48.91 14.10 8.37
CA PRO A 9 -48.89 13.73 6.97
C PRO A 9 -48.03 12.50 6.68
N LYS A 10 -48.51 11.68 5.73
CA LYS A 10 -47.74 10.65 5.06
C LYS A 10 -46.59 11.32 4.30
N ASN A 11 -45.40 11.30 4.87
CA ASN A 11 -44.17 11.50 4.15
C ASN A 11 -43.90 10.24 3.32
N SER A 12 -44.33 10.33 2.06
CA SER A 12 -43.95 9.47 0.95
C SER A 12 -42.44 9.22 0.95
N ASN A 13 -42.05 7.96 0.91
CA ASN A 13 -40.72 7.56 0.43
C ASN A 13 -40.51 8.20 -0.94
N LEU A 14 -39.76 9.30 -0.97
CA LEU A 14 -39.16 9.82 -2.17
C LEU A 14 -38.10 8.80 -2.58
N ALA A 15 -38.44 7.98 -3.56
CA ALA A 15 -37.48 7.26 -4.36
C ALA A 15 -36.59 8.29 -5.07
N ASN A 16 -35.52 8.71 -4.39
CA ASN A 16 -34.41 9.42 -5.00
C ASN A 16 -33.27 8.43 -5.17
N THR A 17 -33.37 7.68 -6.26
CA THR A 17 -32.22 7.06 -6.93
C THR A 17 -31.27 8.20 -7.33
N ILE A 18 -30.19 8.39 -6.57
CA ILE A 18 -29.08 9.23 -6.99
C ILE A 18 -28.33 8.45 -8.08
N PRO A 19 -28.21 8.95 -9.33
CA PRO A 19 -27.28 8.35 -10.28
C PRO A 19 -25.87 8.57 -9.75
N VAL A 20 -25.19 7.49 -9.38
CA VAL A 20 -23.77 7.51 -9.04
C VAL A 20 -23.02 7.93 -10.31
N LEU A 21 -22.64 9.21 -10.39
CA LEU A 21 -21.72 9.71 -11.39
C LEU A 21 -20.32 9.21 -11.02
N VAL A 22 -19.97 8.05 -11.56
CA VAL A 22 -18.59 7.56 -11.54
C VAL A 22 -17.82 8.32 -12.61
N LEU A 23 -16.99 9.26 -12.16
CA LEU A 23 -16.03 9.97 -13.00
C LEU A 23 -15.04 8.98 -13.63
N PRO A 24 -14.59 9.20 -14.88
CA PRO A 24 -13.73 8.28 -15.59
C PRO A 24 -12.31 8.31 -15.00
N TYR A 25 -11.89 7.20 -14.40
CA TYR A 25 -10.48 6.98 -14.10
C TYR A 25 -9.77 6.64 -15.42
N ILE A 26 -9.03 7.60 -15.94
CA ILE A 26 -8.06 7.41 -17.01
C ILE A 26 -6.95 6.49 -16.50
N TYR A 27 -7.07 5.19 -16.82
CA TYR A 27 -5.96 4.25 -16.77
C TYR A 27 -5.62 3.83 -18.19
N THR A 28 -4.36 4.01 -18.53
CA THR A 28 -3.76 3.72 -19.83
C THR A 28 -3.97 2.25 -20.22
N ASN A 29 -4.29 2.05 -21.50
CA ASN A 29 -4.44 0.79 -22.22
C ASN A 29 -3.55 -0.37 -21.69
N TYR A 30 -4.13 -1.27 -20.90
CA TYR A 30 -3.71 -2.67 -20.91
C TYR A 30 -4.50 -3.37 -22.00
N ARG A 31 -3.81 -3.48 -23.14
CA ARG A 31 -4.23 -4.23 -24.32
C ARG A 31 -4.59 -5.64 -23.91
N SER A 32 -5.81 -6.04 -24.25
CA SER A 32 -6.40 -7.35 -24.02
C SER A 32 -5.40 -8.50 -24.24
N HIS A 33 -4.95 -9.10 -23.15
CA HIS A 33 -4.59 -10.51 -23.10
C HIS A 33 -5.69 -11.23 -22.31
N GLU A 34 -6.93 -11.14 -22.80
CA GLU A 34 -7.90 -12.21 -22.58
C GLU A 34 -7.50 -13.39 -23.47
N GLN A 35 -6.43 -14.06 -23.08
CA GLN A 35 -6.35 -15.48 -23.26
C GLN A 35 -6.42 -16.03 -21.84
N ALA A 36 -7.62 -16.44 -21.45
CA ALA A 36 -7.79 -17.27 -20.28
C ALA A 36 -6.87 -18.49 -20.45
N ILE A 37 -5.77 -18.51 -19.72
CA ILE A 37 -4.90 -19.67 -19.58
C ILE A 37 -5.71 -20.71 -18.81
N THR A 38 -6.52 -21.45 -19.55
CA THR A 38 -7.10 -22.71 -19.09
C THR A 38 -5.98 -23.75 -19.11
N MET A 39 -5.05 -23.64 -18.16
CA MET A 39 -4.13 -24.74 -17.84
C MET A 39 -4.97 -25.78 -17.12
N VAL A 40 -5.67 -26.61 -17.91
CA VAL A 40 -6.20 -27.86 -17.42
C VAL A 40 -4.98 -28.75 -17.22
N ASP A 41 -4.47 -28.81 -15.98
CA ASP A 41 -3.55 -29.87 -15.55
C ASP A 41 -4.35 -31.19 -15.55
N SER A 42 -4.71 -31.69 -16.73
CA SER A 42 -5.31 -33.01 -16.87
C SER A 42 -4.19 -34.02 -16.73
N VAL A 43 -4.20 -34.77 -15.63
CA VAL A 43 -3.37 -35.97 -15.48
C VAL A 43 -3.65 -36.91 -16.66
N ASP A 44 -2.60 -37.46 -17.27
CA ASP A 44 -2.76 -38.45 -18.34
C ASP A 44 -3.27 -39.77 -17.74
N GLU A 45 -4.55 -40.09 -17.99
CA GLU A 45 -5.20 -41.32 -17.53
C GLU A 45 -4.99 -42.51 -18.49
N THR A 46 -4.13 -42.37 -19.52
CA THR A 46 -3.84 -43.47 -20.45
C THR A 46 -3.19 -44.64 -19.71
N SER A 47 -3.85 -45.80 -19.71
CA SER A 47 -3.36 -47.01 -19.03
C SER A 47 -1.95 -47.40 -19.50
N LEU A 48 -1.08 -47.82 -18.57
CA LEU A 48 0.25 -48.34 -18.91
C LEU A 48 0.19 -49.62 -19.76
N ALA A 49 -0.93 -50.34 -19.73
CA ALA A 49 -1.20 -51.51 -20.58
C ALA A 49 -1.73 -51.14 -21.98
N ALA A 50 -1.96 -49.85 -22.25
CA ALA A 50 -2.40 -49.37 -23.56
C ALA A 50 -1.37 -49.69 -24.64
N SER A 51 -1.86 -49.78 -25.88
CA SER A 51 -1.02 -50.10 -27.02
C SER A 51 0.12 -49.08 -27.15
N PRO A 52 1.29 -49.49 -27.68
CA PRO A 52 2.39 -48.54 -27.94
C PRO A 52 1.98 -47.34 -28.82
N MET A 53 0.92 -47.51 -29.62
CA MET A 53 0.37 -46.45 -30.46
C MET A 53 -0.38 -45.40 -29.64
N GLU A 54 -1.29 -45.82 -28.76
CA GLU A 54 -2.08 -44.92 -27.91
C GLU A 54 -1.20 -44.12 -26.95
N ARG A 55 -0.19 -44.77 -26.35
CA ARG A 55 0.79 -44.09 -25.48
C ARG A 55 1.57 -43.01 -26.23
N ARG A 56 1.93 -43.25 -27.49
CA ARG A 56 2.61 -42.26 -28.33
C ARG A 56 1.72 -41.06 -28.60
N ASN A 57 0.46 -41.31 -28.96
CA ASN A 57 -0.51 -40.26 -29.27
C ASN A 57 -0.80 -39.38 -28.04
N SER A 58 -0.92 -39.98 -26.84
CA SER A 58 -1.08 -39.21 -25.59
C SER A 58 0.15 -38.35 -25.30
N LEU A 59 1.36 -38.91 -25.42
CA LEU A 59 2.59 -38.18 -25.18
C LEU A 59 2.74 -36.98 -26.14
N GLU A 60 2.43 -37.18 -27.41
CA GLU A 60 2.47 -36.11 -28.42
C GLU A 60 1.56 -34.94 -28.05
N LYS A 61 0.33 -35.21 -27.60
CA LYS A 61 -0.59 -34.18 -27.10
C LYS A 61 0.01 -33.39 -25.94
N HIS A 62 0.60 -34.05 -24.94
CA HIS A 62 1.19 -33.37 -23.78
C HIS A 62 2.46 -32.59 -24.13
N LEU A 63 3.25 -33.06 -25.10
CA LEU A 63 4.44 -32.35 -25.57
C LEU A 63 4.11 -31.06 -26.35
N LEU A 64 2.94 -30.99 -26.99
CA LEU A 64 2.44 -29.78 -27.66
C LEU A 64 1.96 -28.73 -26.64
N ASN A 65 1.37 -29.16 -25.54
CA ASN A 65 0.85 -28.30 -24.48
C ASN A 65 1.86 -28.08 -23.33
N ARG A 66 3.13 -28.45 -23.51
CA ARG A 66 4.13 -28.31 -22.45
C ARG A 66 4.41 -26.82 -22.17
N PRO A 67 4.50 -26.39 -20.90
CA PRO A 67 4.90 -25.03 -20.54
C PRO A 67 6.32 -24.70 -21.02
N ASP A 68 6.59 -23.41 -21.27
CA ASP A 68 7.93 -22.95 -21.59
C ASP A 68 8.85 -23.06 -20.37
N PRO A 69 10.16 -23.35 -20.54
CA PRO A 69 11.10 -23.36 -19.41
C PRO A 69 11.15 -22.03 -18.64
N HIS A 70 10.88 -20.90 -19.28
CA HIS A 70 10.77 -19.61 -18.60
C HIS A 70 9.58 -19.57 -17.64
N ASP A 71 8.39 -19.99 -18.09
CA ASP A 71 7.19 -20.07 -17.24
C ASP A 71 7.41 -20.97 -16.01
N LEU A 72 8.13 -22.08 -16.19
CA LEU A 72 8.47 -22.98 -15.08
C LEU A 72 9.40 -22.31 -14.05
N LYS A 73 10.27 -21.39 -14.48
CA LYS A 73 11.13 -20.61 -13.58
C LYS A 73 10.36 -19.54 -12.83
N GLU A 74 9.48 -18.81 -13.53
CA GLU A 74 8.61 -17.81 -12.91
C GLU A 74 7.69 -18.42 -11.86
N ARG A 75 7.17 -19.64 -12.13
CA ARG A 75 6.38 -20.41 -11.18
C ARG A 75 7.20 -21.09 -10.08
N HIS A 76 8.51 -20.86 -10.03
CA HIS A 76 9.44 -21.45 -9.07
C HIS A 76 9.48 -22.99 -9.07
N ILE A 77 9.12 -23.63 -10.18
CA ILE A 77 9.23 -25.09 -10.38
C ILE A 77 10.65 -25.44 -10.82
N LEU A 78 11.17 -24.72 -11.81
CA LEU A 78 12.55 -24.84 -12.25
C LEU A 78 13.40 -23.74 -11.60
N LEU A 79 14.57 -24.09 -11.09
CA LEU A 79 15.49 -23.10 -10.52
C LEU A 79 16.09 -22.24 -11.64
N ASP A 80 16.01 -20.92 -11.49
CA ASP A 80 16.69 -19.98 -12.39
C ASP A 80 18.16 -19.80 -12.01
N THR A 81 18.96 -20.85 -12.24
CA THR A 81 20.40 -20.81 -11.99
C THR A 81 21.17 -21.31 -13.20
N ASN A 82 22.30 -20.69 -13.49
CA ASN A 82 23.24 -21.15 -14.52
C ASN A 82 24.23 -22.21 -13.97
N VAL A 83 23.93 -22.80 -12.81
CA VAL A 83 24.80 -23.74 -12.11
C VAL A 83 24.44 -25.16 -12.54
N ALA A 84 25.45 -26.02 -12.68
CA ALA A 84 25.26 -27.44 -12.99
C ALA A 84 24.28 -28.08 -11.98
N PRO A 85 23.37 -28.98 -12.42
CA PRO A 85 22.36 -29.61 -11.56
C PRO A 85 22.90 -30.24 -10.28
N SER A 86 24.13 -30.77 -10.31
CA SER A 86 24.78 -31.38 -9.16
C SER A 86 25.12 -30.42 -8.01
N ILE A 87 25.29 -29.13 -8.28
CA ILE A 87 25.72 -28.13 -7.27
C ILE A 87 24.57 -27.17 -6.88
N GLN A 88 23.41 -27.26 -7.54
CA GLN A 88 22.27 -26.35 -7.27
C GLN A 88 21.85 -26.35 -5.80
N ALA A 89 21.78 -27.51 -5.16
CA ALA A 89 21.43 -27.63 -3.74
C ALA A 89 22.46 -26.93 -2.82
N ALA A 90 23.75 -27.12 -3.09
CA ALA A 90 24.82 -26.48 -2.32
C ALA A 90 24.80 -24.95 -2.49
N ARG A 91 24.48 -24.46 -3.70
CA ARG A 91 24.30 -23.02 -3.95
C ARG A 91 23.13 -22.45 -3.15
N GLN A 92 21.99 -23.13 -3.17
CA GLN A 92 20.80 -22.70 -2.42
C GLN A 92 21.06 -22.65 -0.91
N GLU A 93 21.74 -23.66 -0.35
CA GLU A 93 22.08 -23.65 1.07
C GLU A 93 23.04 -22.51 1.42
N LEU A 94 24.02 -22.21 0.56
CA LEU A 94 24.90 -21.06 0.74
C LEU A 94 24.13 -19.72 0.69
N ASP A 95 23.18 -19.58 -0.23
CA ASP A 95 22.32 -18.39 -0.30
C ASP A 95 21.43 -18.28 0.96
N ARG A 96 20.93 -19.41 1.46
CA ARG A 96 20.21 -19.48 2.73
C ARG A 96 21.09 -19.04 3.90
N GLN A 97 22.32 -19.54 4.00
CA GLN A 97 23.25 -19.13 5.05
C GLN A 97 23.60 -17.65 4.99
N ARG A 98 23.84 -17.10 3.80
CA ARG A 98 24.09 -15.67 3.61
C ARG A 98 22.91 -14.82 4.07
N THR A 99 21.69 -15.22 3.73
CA THR A 99 20.48 -14.52 4.16
C THR A 99 20.26 -14.62 5.67
N THR A 100 20.53 -15.77 6.29
CA THR A 100 20.44 -15.94 7.74
C THR A 100 21.48 -15.11 8.48
N ASP A 101 22.73 -15.08 8.01
CA ASP A 101 23.81 -14.30 8.63
C ASP A 101 23.54 -12.81 8.50
N SER A 102 23.11 -12.36 7.32
CA SER A 102 22.69 -10.99 7.09
C SER A 102 21.52 -10.59 8.00
N LEU A 103 20.49 -11.43 8.10
CA LEU A 103 19.35 -11.17 8.98
C LEU A 103 19.78 -11.08 10.44
N LYS A 104 20.63 -12.01 10.90
CA LYS A 104 21.17 -12.01 12.27
C LYS A 104 21.88 -10.69 12.58
N LYS A 105 22.76 -10.23 11.69
CA LYS A 105 23.47 -8.95 11.84
C LYS A 105 22.50 -7.77 11.95
N HIS A 106 21.44 -7.73 11.13
CA HIS A 106 20.45 -6.66 11.18
C HIS A 106 19.59 -6.69 12.44
N LEU A 107 19.31 -7.89 12.98
CA LEU A 107 18.59 -8.04 14.24
C LEU A 107 19.43 -7.60 15.44
N GLU A 108 20.74 -7.85 15.43
CA GLU A 108 21.67 -7.38 16.47
C GLU A 108 21.77 -5.86 16.53
N HIS A 109 21.64 -5.18 15.38
CA HIS A 109 21.69 -3.71 15.26
C HIS A 109 20.32 -3.08 15.04
N ARG A 110 19.25 -3.75 15.51
CA ARG A 110 17.89 -3.27 15.32
C ARG A 110 17.67 -1.98 16.12
N PRO A 111 17.31 -0.84 15.47
CA PRO A 111 17.00 0.40 16.18
C PRO A 111 15.77 0.27 17.09
N ASP A 112 15.81 0.97 18.21
CA ASP A 112 14.67 1.09 19.13
C ASP A 112 13.61 2.03 18.57
N ARG A 113 12.39 1.95 19.11
CA ARG A 113 11.27 2.79 18.65
C ARG A 113 11.58 4.27 18.83
N GLU A 114 12.18 4.62 19.96
CA GLU A 114 12.54 5.98 20.35
C GLU A 114 13.51 6.58 19.33
N GLU A 115 14.53 5.82 18.94
CA GLU A 115 15.51 6.22 17.92
C GLU A 115 14.86 6.48 16.55
N LEU A 116 13.86 5.67 16.18
CA LEU A 116 13.09 5.85 14.95
C LEU A 116 12.16 7.08 15.01
N VAL A 117 11.64 7.43 16.18
CA VAL A 117 10.84 8.65 16.40
C VAL A 117 11.72 9.89 16.34
N GLU A 118 12.90 9.87 16.97
CA GLU A 118 13.88 10.96 16.90
C GLU A 118 14.33 11.24 15.46
N ARG A 119 14.49 10.20 14.65
CA ARG A 119 14.79 10.32 13.21
C ARG A 119 13.58 10.64 12.34
N ASN A 120 12.41 10.90 12.92
CA ASN A 120 11.15 11.17 12.21
C ASN A 120 10.73 10.07 11.21
N ILE A 121 11.15 8.82 11.44
CA ILE A 121 10.73 7.67 10.65
C ILE A 121 9.37 7.15 11.16
N LEU A 122 9.24 7.03 12.49
CA LEU A 122 7.98 6.69 13.14
C LEU A 122 7.34 7.93 13.76
N PRO A 123 6.00 8.03 13.76
CA PRO A 123 5.32 9.12 14.43
C PRO A 123 5.40 8.95 15.96
N HIS A 124 5.52 10.05 16.68
CA HIS A 124 5.57 10.05 18.15
C HIS A 124 4.26 9.55 18.79
N ILE A 125 3.11 9.81 18.14
CA ILE A 125 1.78 9.42 18.60
C ILE A 125 1.67 7.92 18.93
N ASN A 126 1.21 7.63 20.15
CA ASN A 126 0.95 6.27 20.62
C ASN A 126 -0.47 5.81 20.22
N ALA A 127 -0.74 5.83 18.91
CA ALA A 127 -1.99 5.35 18.33
C ALA A 127 -1.77 4.01 17.61
N ALA A 128 -2.84 3.21 17.51
CA ALA A 128 -2.82 1.96 16.76
C ALA A 128 -2.38 2.21 15.30
N PRO A 129 -1.63 1.29 14.65
CA PRO A 129 -1.07 1.52 13.32
C PRO A 129 -2.08 1.99 12.27
N ALA A 130 -3.30 1.45 12.30
CA ALA A 130 -4.37 1.84 11.38
C ALA A 130 -4.87 3.29 11.56
N LEU A 131 -4.70 3.87 12.74
CA LEU A 131 -5.19 5.21 13.09
C LEU A 131 -4.10 6.28 13.02
N GLN A 132 -2.83 5.89 12.93
CA GLN A 132 -1.70 6.84 12.97
C GLN A 132 -1.80 7.90 11.86
N ALA A 133 -2.24 7.51 10.66
CA ALA A 133 -2.41 8.45 9.56
C ALA A 133 -3.48 9.50 9.87
N HIS A 134 -4.65 9.08 10.35
CA HIS A 134 -5.75 9.99 10.70
C HIS A 134 -5.41 10.88 11.90
N ALA A 135 -4.74 10.33 12.91
CA ALA A 135 -4.29 11.09 14.07
C ALA A 135 -3.30 12.20 13.68
N ARG A 136 -2.35 11.90 12.78
CA ARG A 136 -1.40 12.92 12.26
C ARG A 136 -2.11 14.01 11.46
N GLU A 137 -3.08 13.64 10.62
CA GLU A 137 -3.84 14.62 9.85
C GLU A 137 -4.64 15.55 10.76
N LEU A 138 -5.29 14.99 11.79
CA LEU A 138 -6.00 15.78 12.79
C LEU A 138 -5.06 16.72 13.55
N GLU A 139 -3.91 16.22 14.03
CA GLU A 139 -2.90 17.03 14.72
C GLU A 139 -2.42 18.20 13.87
N LYS A 140 -2.18 17.94 12.58
CA LYS A 140 -1.79 18.98 11.62
C LYS A 140 -2.87 20.05 11.47
N HIS A 141 -4.13 19.67 11.32
CA HIS A 141 -5.24 20.63 11.22
C HIS A 141 -5.40 21.43 12.51
N MET A 142 -5.38 20.78 13.67
CA MET A 142 -5.45 21.46 14.96
C MET A 142 -4.30 22.45 15.14
N LEU A 143 -3.09 22.09 14.72
CA LEU A 143 -1.93 22.97 14.79
C LEU A 143 -2.07 24.17 13.85
N ALA A 144 -2.58 23.97 12.63
CA ALA A 144 -2.83 25.04 11.67
C ALA A 144 -3.87 26.03 12.22
N ASP A 145 -5.01 25.54 12.71
CA ASP A 145 -6.07 26.38 13.27
C ASP A 145 -5.57 27.18 14.49
N HIS A 146 -4.77 26.55 15.36
CA HIS A 146 -4.16 27.21 16.51
C HIS A 146 -3.14 28.28 16.12
N LEU A 147 -2.33 27.99 15.09
CA LEU A 147 -1.37 28.95 14.56
C LEU A 147 -2.08 30.15 13.93
N ASP A 148 -3.14 29.92 13.16
CA ASP A 148 -3.93 30.98 12.53
C ASP A 148 -4.54 31.93 13.57
N GLN A 149 -5.08 31.40 14.66
CA GLN A 149 -5.60 32.23 15.77
C GLN A 149 -4.50 33.08 16.42
N LYS A 150 -3.28 32.54 16.59
CA LYS A 150 -2.15 33.28 17.15
C LYS A 150 -1.66 34.37 16.21
N ILE A 151 -1.65 34.10 14.91
CA ILE A 151 -1.25 35.08 13.90
C ILE A 151 -2.27 36.21 13.79
N GLN A 152 -3.58 35.91 13.89
CA GLN A 152 -4.63 36.93 13.90
C GLN A 152 -4.52 37.89 15.08
N ASN A 153 -4.11 37.40 16.25
CA ASN A 153 -3.90 38.19 17.46
C ASN A 153 -2.45 38.67 17.62
N ARG A 154 -1.70 38.77 16.52
CA ARG A 154 -0.30 39.21 16.57
C ARG A 154 -0.25 40.68 17.04
N PRO A 155 0.48 41.01 18.12
CA PRO A 155 0.62 42.38 18.61
C PRO A 155 1.31 43.25 17.56
N GLN A 156 0.96 44.54 17.53
CA GLN A 156 1.61 45.49 16.64
C GLN A 156 3.01 45.86 17.17
N PRO A 157 3.93 46.32 16.32
CA PRO A 157 5.26 46.75 16.74
C PRO A 157 5.24 47.78 17.89
N GLU A 158 4.27 48.70 17.87
CA GLU A 158 4.07 49.71 18.92
C GLU A 158 3.79 49.09 20.30
N ASP A 159 2.99 48.02 20.34
CA ASP A 159 2.69 47.30 21.58
C ASP A 159 3.97 46.65 22.15
N LEU A 160 4.88 46.21 21.28
CA LEU A 160 6.16 45.62 21.67
C LEU A 160 7.16 46.67 22.16
N MET A 161 7.16 47.87 21.57
CA MET A 161 7.95 49.02 22.05
C MET A 161 7.46 49.48 23.43
N ALA A 162 6.14 49.56 23.64
CA ALA A 162 5.56 49.91 24.93
C ALA A 162 5.91 48.90 26.04
N GLN A 163 6.12 47.62 25.67
CA GLN A 163 6.58 46.58 26.58
C GLN A 163 8.10 46.56 26.78
N GLY A 164 8.85 47.44 26.11
CA GLY A 164 10.31 47.51 26.16
C GLY A 164 11.02 46.32 25.51
N ILE A 165 10.33 45.57 24.65
CA ILE A 165 10.89 44.42 23.92
C ILE A 165 11.58 44.87 22.63
N LEU A 166 11.06 45.92 21.99
CA LEU A 166 11.59 46.49 20.75
C LEU A 166 12.05 47.95 21.00
N THR A 167 13.17 48.36 20.40
CA THR A 167 13.59 49.76 20.37
C THR A 167 13.06 50.48 19.13
N GLU A 168 13.01 51.82 19.14
CA GLU A 168 12.52 52.61 18.00
C GLU A 168 13.34 52.36 16.72
N ASP A 169 14.64 52.05 16.87
CA ASP A 169 15.57 51.78 15.76
C ASP A 169 15.33 50.41 15.09
N GLU A 170 14.60 49.51 15.76
CA GLU A 170 14.33 48.13 15.33
C GLU A 170 12.89 47.95 14.81
N ASP A 171 12.15 49.05 14.55
CA ASP A 171 10.78 48.97 14.06
C ASP A 171 10.71 48.31 12.67
N PRO A 172 10.06 47.14 12.52
CA PRO A 172 9.94 46.44 11.23
C PRO A 172 9.14 47.21 10.18
N ARG A 173 8.44 48.30 10.55
CA ARG A 173 7.72 49.18 9.61
C ARG A 173 8.63 50.22 8.95
N GLU A 174 9.75 50.55 9.58
CA GLU A 174 10.74 51.51 9.09
C GLU A 174 12.10 50.81 8.93
N PRO A 175 12.27 49.95 7.90
CA PRO A 175 13.53 49.26 7.70
C PRO A 175 14.66 50.26 7.44
N THR A 176 15.64 50.30 8.34
CA THR A 176 16.89 51.05 8.16
C THR A 176 17.71 50.36 7.05
N PHE A 177 17.91 51.04 5.92
CA PHE A 177 18.83 50.60 4.85
C PHE A 177 20.27 50.99 5.15
#